data_AF-A0A914YGB3-F1
#
_entry.id   AF-A0A914YGB3-F1
#
_cell.length_a   1.000
_cell.length_b   1.000
_cell.length_c   1.000
_cell.angle_alpha   90.00
_cell.angle_beta   90.00
_cell.angle_gamma   90.00
#
_symmetry.space_group_name_H-M   'P 1'
#
loop_
_entity.id
_entity.type
_entity.pdbx_description
1 polymer ?
#
loop_
_entity_poly.entity_id
_entity_poly.type
_entity_poly.pdbx_seq_one_letter_code
_entity_poly.pdbx_strand_id
1 'polypeptide(L)' 'MIHISSNSAINGLFKAAEGLLKHGTGLMITYGPYAFDGKISPESNIKFHSGLISQNPEWGLRDIKELKEVGEEGIL' A
#
# COMPACT_ATOMS: atom_id res chain seq x y z
N MET A 1 -6.29 0.27 -6.58
CA MET A 1 -5.47 -0.95 -6.38
C MET A 1 -5.06 -1.08 -4.91
N ILE A 2 -4.08 -0.30 -4.42
CA ILE A 2 -3.40 -0.57 -3.14
C ILE A 2 -4.31 -0.77 -1.89
N HIS A 3 -5.44 -0.06 -1.82
CA HIS A 3 -6.41 -0.18 -0.71
C HIS A 3 -7.51 -1.23 -0.93
N ILE A 4 -7.66 -1.73 -2.15
CA ILE A 4 -8.67 -2.70 -2.59
C ILE A 4 -7.93 -3.87 -3.22
N SER A 5 -7.04 -4.50 -2.45
CA SER A 5 -6.14 -5.55 -2.89
C SER A 5 -5.70 -6.35 -1.67
N SER A 6 -5.45 -7.65 -1.83
CA SER A 6 -4.90 -8.49 -0.76
C SER A 6 -3.44 -8.17 -0.48
N ASN A 7 -2.92 -8.61 0.68
CA ASN A 7 -1.49 -8.48 0.99
C ASN A 7 -0.61 -9.16 -0.07
N SER A 8 -1.04 -10.32 -0.60
CA SER A 8 -0.33 -10.98 -1.70
C SER A 8 -0.25 -10.13 -2.96
N ALA A 9 -1.29 -9.36 -3.29
CA ALA A 9 -1.28 -8.47 -4.44
C ALA A 9 -0.35 -7.26 -4.22
N ILE A 10 -0.25 -6.76 -2.98
CA ILE A 10 0.72 -5.72 -2.61
C ILE A 10 2.14 -6.25 -2.81
N ASN A 11 2.48 -7.40 -2.25
CA ASN A 11 3.81 -7.99 -2.42
C ASN A 11 4.13 -8.26 -3.90
N GLY A 12 3.15 -8.76 -4.66
CA GLY A 12 3.28 -8.94 -6.10
C GLY A 12 3.53 -7.63 -6.87
N LEU A 13 2.90 -6.53 -6.47
CA LEU A 13 3.12 -5.20 -7.04
C LEU A 13 4.57 -4.75 -6.84
N PHE A 14 5.09 -4.82 -5.62
CA PHE A 14 6.48 -4.42 -5.33
C PHE A 14 7.50 -5.31 -6.06
N LYS A 15 7.29 -6.63 -6.05
CA LYS A 15 8.14 -7.57 -6.79
C LYS A 15 8.13 -7.34 -8.29
N ALA A 16 6.97 -7.04 -8.87
CA ALA A 16 6.88 -6.73 -10.30
C ALA A 16 7.55 -5.39 -10.62
N ALA A 17 7.42 -4.39 -9.74
CA ALA A 17 8.05 -3.09 -9.91
C ALA A 17 9.59 -3.22 -9.95
N GLU A 18 10.18 -4.05 -9.10
CA GLU A 18 11.62 -4.34 -9.11
C GLU A 18 12.13 -4.83 -10.48
N GLY A 19 11.40 -5.76 -11.11
CA GLY A 19 11.80 -6.34 -12.40
C GLY A 19 11.43 -5.50 -13.63
N LEU A 20 10.46 -4.58 -13.51
CA LEU A 20 9.92 -3.83 -14.65
C LEU A 20 10.40 -2.37 -14.70
N LEU A 21 10.74 -1.78 -13.56
CA LEU A 21 11.21 -0.40 -13.51
C LEU A 21 12.68 -0.31 -13.94
N LYS A 22 13.02 0.82 -14.57
CA LYS A 22 14.40 1.11 -14.93
C LYS A 22 15.26 1.23 -13.67
N HIS A 23 16.30 0.42 -13.55
CA HIS A 23 17.22 0.49 -12.42
C HIS A 23 17.76 1.91 -12.19
N GLY A 24 17.75 2.35 -10.94
CA GLY A 24 18.26 3.64 -10.47
C GLY A 24 17.39 4.86 -10.79
N THR A 25 16.47 4.81 -11.76
CA THR A 25 15.67 5.99 -12.17
C THR A 25 14.16 5.75 -12.25
N GLY A 26 13.72 4.49 -12.29
CA GLY A 26 12.32 4.14 -12.35
C GLY A 26 11.63 4.41 -11.01
N LEU A 27 10.41 4.94 -11.06
CA LEU A 27 9.63 5.29 -9.88
C LEU A 27 8.30 4.55 -9.92
N MET A 28 7.98 3.85 -8.83
CA MET A 28 6.60 3.44 -8.54
C MET A 28 5.97 4.51 -7.67
N ILE A 29 4.89 5.12 -8.16
CA ILE A 29 4.16 6.16 -7.44
C ILE A 29 2.76 5.67 -7.15
N THR A 30 2.35 5.77 -5.89
CA THR A 30 1.01 5.45 -5.44
C THR A 30 0.41 6.71 -4.82
N TYR A 31 -0.90 6.90 -5.01
CA TYR A 31 -1.60 8.09 -4.54
C TYR A 31 -2.91 7.68 -3.88
N GLY A 32 -3.20 8.27 -2.73
CA GLY A 32 -4.38 7.98 -1.96
C GLY A 32 -4.22 8.34 -0.48
N PRO A 33 -5.28 8.13 0.32
CA PRO A 33 -5.20 8.26 1.76
C PRO A 33 -4.44 7.09 2.39
N TYR A 34 -3.47 7.39 3.25
CA TYR A 34 -2.69 6.37 3.95
C TYR A 34 -2.81 6.53 5.46
N ALA A 35 -2.57 5.43 6.18
CA ALA A 35 -2.25 5.49 7.59
C ALA A 35 -0.79 5.93 7.78
N PHE A 36 -0.55 6.64 8.87
CA PHE A 36 0.78 7.03 9.32
C PHE A 36 1.00 6.49 10.73
N ASP A 37 1.87 5.48 10.86
CA ASP A 37 2.14 4.78 12.12
C ASP A 37 0.86 4.25 12.81
N GLY A 38 0.02 3.57 12.03
CA GLY A 38 -1.27 3.00 12.40
C GLY A 38 -2.40 4.03 12.55
N LYS A 39 -2.11 5.33 12.40
CA LYS A 39 -3.11 6.39 12.58
C LYS A 39 -3.70 6.83 11.26
N ILE A 40 -5.03 6.82 11.20
CA ILE A 40 -5.79 7.32 10.06
C ILE A 40 -6.45 8.64 10.43
N SER A 41 -6.29 9.65 9.59
CA SER A 41 -6.99 10.92 9.67
C SER A 41 -7.18 11.50 8.27
N PRO A 42 -8.14 12.42 8.06
CA PRO A 42 -9.22 12.84 8.97
C PRO A 42 -10.35 11.79 9.05
N GLU A 43 -11.47 12.11 9.73
CA GLU A 43 -12.64 11.24 9.93
C GLU A 43 -13.18 10.61 8.63
N SER A 44 -13.13 11.34 7.51
CA SER A 44 -13.54 10.79 6.21
C SER A 44 -12.70 9.58 5.79
N ASN A 45 -11.40 9.58 6.10
CA ASN A 45 -10.50 8.46 5.81
C ASN A 45 -10.73 7.28 6.76
N ILE A 46 -11.08 7.56 8.02
CA ILE A 46 -11.45 6.52 8.99
C ILE A 46 -12.70 5.78 8.50
N LYS A 47 -13.75 6.52 8.13
CA LYS A 47 -14.98 5.94 7.58
C LYS A 47 -14.72 5.17 6.29
N PHE A 48 -13.88 5.70 5.42
CA PHE A 48 -13.48 5.02 4.18
C PHE A 48 -12.74 3.71 4.48
N HIS A 49 -11.76 3.72 5.38
CA HIS A 49 -11.04 2.51 5.82
C HIS A 49 -12.00 1.44 6.36
N SER A 50 -12.88 1.82 7.30
CA SER A 50 -13.87 0.91 7.88
C SER A 50 -14.84 0.35 6.83
N GLY A 51 -15.23 1.18 5.85
CA GLY A 51 -16.09 0.76 4.74
C GLY A 51 -15.41 -0.21 3.77
N LEU A 52 -14.08 -0.13 3.64
CA LEU A 52 -13.30 -1.11 2.85
C LEU A 52 -13.21 -2.45 3.59
N ILE A 53 -12.82 -2.43 4.87
CA ILE A 53 -12.70 -3.64 5.70
C ILE A 53 -14.02 -4.40 5.80
N SER A 54 -15.14 -3.69 5.93
CA SER A 54 -16.46 -4.32 6.05
C SER A 54 -16.88 -5.07 4.78
N GLN A 55 -16.39 -4.66 3.61
CA GLN A 55 -16.63 -5.36 2.34
C GLN A 55 -15.67 -6.52 2.16
N ASN A 56 -14.41 -6.36 2.55
CA ASN A 56 -13.41 -7.41 2.53
C ASN A 56 -12.33 -7.13 3.59
N PRO A 57 -12.06 -8.05 4.52
CA PRO A 57 -11.08 -7.83 5.59
C PRO A 57 -9.63 -7.66 5.10
N GLU A 58 -9.32 -8.04 3.86
CA GLU A 58 -8.01 -7.79 3.26
C GLU A 58 -7.85 -6.38 2.66
N TRP A 59 -8.94 -5.63 2.56
CA TRP A 59 -8.95 -4.25 2.06
C TRP A 59 -8.80 -3.27 3.20
N GLY A 60 -8.41 -2.04 2.87
CA GLY A 60 -8.21 -0.97 3.84
C GLY A 60 -7.10 -0.02 3.43
N LEU A 61 -7.06 1.12 4.12
CA LEU A 61 -5.93 2.02 4.02
C LEU A 61 -4.65 1.34 4.48
N ARG A 62 -3.59 1.52 3.68
CA ARG A 62 -2.27 0.95 3.95
C ARG A 62 -1.48 1.89 4.83
N ASP A 63 -0.59 1.34 5.64
CA ASP A 63 0.36 2.14 6.39
C ASP A 63 1.60 2.44 5.56
N ILE A 64 2.04 3.69 5.57
CA ILE A 64 3.27 4.10 4.87
C ILE A 64 4.48 3.33 5.41
N LYS A 65 4.53 3.05 6.71
CA LYS A 65 5.62 2.29 7.34
C LYS A 65 5.70 0.87 6.77
N GLU A 66 4.59 0.14 6.75
CA GLU A 66 4.53 -1.21 6.18
C GLU A 66 4.90 -1.23 4.70
N LEU A 67 4.43 -0.23 3.92
CA LEU A 67 4.76 -0.15 2.50
C LEU A 67 6.23 0.16 2.24
N LYS A 68 6.91 0.90 3.13
CA LYS A 68 8.35 1.13 3.06
C LYS A 68 9.12 -0.15 3.33
N GLU A 69 8.73 -0.90 4.36
CA GLU A 69 9.34 -2.19 4.70
C GLU A 69 9.26 -3.15 3.50
N VAL A 70 8.08 -3.32 2.90
CA VAL A 70 7.90 -4.16 1.69
C VAL A 70 8.71 -3.64 0.49
N GLY A 71 8.84 -2.32 0.33
CA GLY A 71 9.61 -1.73 -0.74
C GLY A 71 11.13 -1.89 -0.60
N GLU A 72 11.63 -1.97 0.64
CA GLU A 72 13.05 -2.18 0.94
C GLU A 72 13.45 -3.66 0.90
N GLU A 73 12.54 -4.59 1.23
CA GLU A 73 12.77 -6.04 1.13
C GLU A 73 13.11 -6.51 -0.30
N GLY A 74 12.68 -5.77 -1.33
CA GLY A 74 12.99 -6.05 -2.74
C GLY A 74 14.31 -5.47 -3.27
N ILE A 75 15.21 -4.96 -2.39
CA ILE A 75 16.47 -4.30 -2.80
C ILE A 75 17.70 -5.12 -2.35
N LEU A 76 17.70 -6.44 -2.56
CA LEU A 76 18.87 -7.31 -2.35
C LEU A 76 19.63 -7.57 -3.66
#